data_AF-A0A0C2NFN7-F1
#
_entry.id   AF-A0A0C2NFN7-F1
#
_cell.length_a   1.000
_cell.length_b   1.000
_cell.length_c   1.000
_cell.angle_alpha   90.00
_cell.angle_beta   90.00
_cell.angle_gamma   90.00
#
_symmetry.space_group_name_H-M   'P 1'
#
loop_
_entity.id
_entity.type
_entity.pdbx_description
1 polymer ?
#
loop_
_entity_poly.entity_id
_entity_poly.type
_entity_poly.pdbx_seq_one_letter_code
_entity_poly.pdbx_strand_id
1 'polypeptide(L)'
;MISTNKRGELGCHSRLNGVVLSIHGPRSYRNISNEGRDQIINAHQSGSSLKITSTYENLQESTVWNIIQNYLKTGRINKDHGGRRQNEVNDNILNFIREKEDEDCSLTLNQISHLILENLNVTLAASTIHNCFDKMLYSLKNILYLPIRRNYEHTIRIRNGFA
;
A
#
# COMPACT_ATOMS: atom_id res chain seq x y z
N MET A 1 22.87 -12.11 -64.18
CA MET A 1 22.62 -10.73 -64.64
C MET A 1 21.38 -10.20 -63.93
N ILE A 2 21.50 -8.98 -63.44
CA ILE A 2 20.46 -8.16 -62.80
C ILE A 2 19.34 -7.87 -63.82
N SER A 3 18.08 -7.88 -63.39
CA SER A 3 17.08 -6.98 -63.97
C SER A 3 16.04 -6.60 -62.91
N THR A 4 15.65 -5.34 -62.97
CA THR A 4 15.00 -4.52 -61.96
C THR A 4 13.53 -4.28 -62.30
N ASN A 5 12.81 -3.63 -61.35
CA ASN A 5 11.75 -2.64 -61.58
C ASN A 5 10.33 -3.20 -61.91
N LYS A 6 9.17 -2.65 -61.52
CA LYS A 6 8.71 -1.35 -60.99
C LYS A 6 7.41 -1.51 -60.17
N ARG A 7 7.10 -0.46 -59.40
CA ARG A 7 5.86 -0.17 -58.65
C ARG A 7 4.64 0.13 -59.56
N GLY A 8 3.46 0.03 -58.95
CA GLY A 8 2.22 0.78 -59.25
C GLY A 8 0.98 -0.12 -59.35
N GLU A 9 -0.22 0.20 -58.89
CA GLU A 9 -0.83 1.34 -58.18
C GLU A 9 -2.19 0.88 -57.61
N LEU A 10 -2.59 1.48 -56.49
CA LEU A 10 -3.94 1.91 -56.05
C LEU A 10 -5.17 0.99 -56.30
N GLY A 11 -5.76 0.54 -55.19
CA GLY A 11 -7.17 0.12 -55.10
C GLY A 11 -7.79 0.71 -53.84
N CYS A 12 -8.54 1.80 -54.00
CA CYS A 12 -9.29 2.49 -52.96
C CYS A 12 -10.66 1.79 -52.78
N HIS A 13 -10.89 1.14 -51.64
CA HIS A 13 -12.25 0.79 -51.22
C HIS A 13 -12.58 1.43 -49.88
N SER A 14 -13.62 2.25 -49.93
CA SER A 14 -14.15 3.10 -48.89
C SER A 14 -15.01 2.34 -47.87
N ARG A 15 -14.82 2.71 -46.60
CA ARG A 15 -15.77 2.80 -45.48
C ARG A 15 -16.70 1.61 -45.21
N LEU A 16 -16.50 0.99 -44.04
CA LEU A 16 -17.50 1.00 -42.98
C LEU A 16 -16.82 1.31 -41.64
N ASN A 17 -16.98 2.54 -41.17
CA ASN A 17 -16.67 2.94 -39.80
C ASN A 17 -17.72 2.30 -38.87
N GLY A 18 -17.51 1.03 -38.52
CA GLY A 18 -18.13 0.46 -37.33
C GLY A 18 -17.39 1.02 -36.12
N VAL A 19 -17.95 2.06 -35.51
CA VAL A 19 -17.52 2.46 -34.15
C VAL A 19 -17.94 1.32 -33.24
N VAL A 20 -17.06 0.34 -33.06
CA VAL A 20 -17.17 -0.62 -31.97
C VAL A 20 -16.84 0.17 -30.72
N LEU A 21 -17.89 0.72 -30.09
CA LEU A 21 -17.80 1.19 -28.71
C LEU A 21 -17.46 -0.03 -27.86
N SER A 22 -16.15 -0.22 -27.63
CA SER A 22 -15.63 -1.18 -26.66
C SER A 22 -16.09 -0.71 -25.28
N ILE A 23 -17.28 -1.15 -24.87
CA ILE A 23 -17.74 -1.09 -23.48
C ILE A 23 -16.96 -2.18 -22.74
N HIS A 24 -15.67 -1.95 -22.52
CA HIS A 24 -14.88 -2.79 -21.62
C HIS A 24 -15.12 -2.23 -20.22
N GLY A 25 -16.10 -2.81 -19.52
CA GLY A 25 -16.18 -2.69 -18.08
C GLY A 25 -14.87 -3.16 -17.43
N PRO A 26 -14.64 -2.83 -16.14
CA PRO A 26 -13.43 -3.25 -15.44
C PRO A 26 -13.26 -4.77 -15.58
N ARG A 27 -12.08 -5.21 -16.06
CA ARG A 27 -11.74 -6.63 -16.17
C ARG A 27 -11.79 -7.24 -14.76
N SER A 28 -12.88 -7.93 -14.44
CA SER A 28 -12.97 -8.68 -13.19
C SER A 28 -12.08 -9.91 -13.29
N TYR A 29 -10.98 -9.92 -12.54
CA TYR A 29 -10.12 -11.08 -12.43
C TYR A 29 -10.84 -12.17 -11.63
N ARG A 30 -10.91 -13.40 -12.17
CA ARG A 30 -11.45 -14.54 -11.43
C ARG A 30 -10.44 -14.92 -10.33
N ASN A 31 -10.85 -14.71 -9.08
CA ASN A 31 -10.10 -15.21 -7.93
C ASN A 31 -10.32 -16.73 -7.81
N ILE A 32 -9.24 -17.50 -7.90
CA ILE A 32 -9.26 -18.94 -7.65
C ILE A 32 -9.15 -19.15 -6.15
N SER A 33 -10.04 -19.96 -5.57
CA SER A 33 -10.02 -20.30 -4.15
C SER A 33 -8.83 -21.21 -3.82
N ASN A 34 -8.52 -21.39 -2.55
CA ASN A 34 -7.39 -22.26 -2.17
C ASN A 34 -7.72 -23.73 -2.44
N GLU A 35 -8.99 -24.13 -2.28
CA GLU A 35 -9.48 -25.47 -2.57
C GLU A 35 -9.29 -25.82 -4.06
N GLY A 36 -9.56 -24.88 -4.96
CA GLY A 36 -9.30 -25.07 -6.39
C GLY A 36 -7.81 -25.20 -6.71
N ARG A 37 -6.94 -24.51 -5.95
CA ARG A 37 -5.48 -24.69 -6.11
C ARG A 37 -5.02 -26.05 -5.59
N ASP A 38 -5.57 -26.52 -4.48
CA ASP A 38 -5.29 -27.87 -3.93
C ASP A 38 -5.68 -28.95 -4.95
N GLN A 39 -6.87 -28.84 -5.56
CA GLN A 39 -7.34 -29.79 -6.58
C GLN A 39 -6.41 -29.84 -7.79
N ILE A 40 -5.96 -28.67 -8.28
CA ILE A 40 -5.00 -28.58 -9.40
C ILE A 40 -3.67 -29.27 -9.05
N ILE A 41 -3.16 -29.05 -7.84
CA ILE A 41 -1.86 -29.61 -7.41
C ILE A 41 -1.97 -31.11 -7.19
N ASN A 42 -3.05 -31.59 -6.58
CA ASN A 42 -3.32 -33.02 -6.42
C ASN A 42 -3.45 -33.72 -7.77
N ALA A 43 -4.15 -33.11 -8.74
CA ALA A 43 -4.25 -33.62 -10.10
C ALA A 43 -2.87 -33.72 -10.77
N HIS A 44 -2.01 -32.71 -10.61
CA HIS A 44 -0.63 -32.76 -11.12
C HIS A 44 0.19 -33.88 -10.45
N GLN A 45 0.11 -34.04 -9.12
CA GLN A 45 0.80 -35.11 -8.39
C GLN A 45 0.33 -36.51 -8.81
N SER A 46 -0.95 -36.66 -9.16
CA SER A 46 -1.51 -37.90 -9.72
C SER A 46 -1.09 -38.20 -11.17
N GLY A 47 -0.34 -37.30 -11.81
CA GLY A 47 0.11 -37.46 -13.20
C GLY A 47 -0.89 -36.99 -14.26
N SER A 48 -1.92 -36.22 -13.89
CA SER A 48 -2.90 -35.69 -14.83
C SER A 48 -2.28 -34.63 -15.76
N SER A 49 -2.69 -34.65 -17.03
CA SER A 49 -2.25 -33.65 -18.01
C SER A 49 -2.89 -32.28 -17.75
N LEU A 50 -2.13 -31.21 -17.97
CA LEU A 50 -2.58 -29.83 -17.82
C LEU A 50 -3.89 -29.52 -18.54
N LYS A 51 -4.05 -30.07 -19.74
CA LYS A 51 -5.25 -29.85 -20.56
C LYS A 51 -6.50 -30.41 -19.89
N ILE A 52 -6.39 -31.58 -19.26
CA ILE A 52 -7.48 -32.24 -18.55
C ILE A 52 -7.84 -31.41 -17.31
N THR A 53 -6.85 -31.03 -16.51
CA THR A 53 -7.06 -30.21 -15.30
C THR A 53 -7.66 -28.84 -15.64
N SER A 54 -7.21 -28.21 -16.73
CA SER A 54 -7.74 -26.95 -17.23
C SER A 54 -9.22 -27.05 -17.62
N THR A 55 -9.59 -28.11 -18.34
CA THR A 55 -10.99 -28.34 -18.72
C THR A 55 -11.89 -28.64 -17.52
N TYR A 56 -11.40 -29.42 -16.55
CA TYR A 56 -12.16 -29.81 -15.36
C TYR A 56 -12.41 -28.61 -14.43
N GLU A 57 -11.38 -27.80 -14.16
CA GLU A 57 -11.48 -26.61 -13.30
C GLU A 57 -12.08 -25.39 -14.01
N ASN A 58 -12.32 -25.50 -15.32
CA ASN A 58 -12.75 -24.41 -16.20
C ASN A 58 -11.82 -23.19 -16.06
N LEU A 59 -10.51 -23.40 -16.14
CA LEU A 59 -9.47 -22.37 -16.05
C LEU A 59 -8.61 -22.39 -17.30
N GLN A 60 -8.00 -21.26 -17.66
CA GLN A 60 -7.04 -21.23 -18.75
C GLN A 60 -5.81 -22.08 -18.41
N GLU A 61 -5.29 -22.85 -19.38
CA GLU A 61 -4.10 -23.70 -19.22
C GLU A 61 -2.89 -22.93 -18.64
N SER A 62 -2.71 -21.67 -19.07
CA SER A 62 -1.68 -20.77 -18.55
C SER A 62 -1.80 -20.51 -17.04
N THR A 63 -3.03 -20.43 -16.54
CA THR A 63 -3.30 -20.20 -15.11
C THR A 63 -2.99 -21.45 -14.30
N VAL A 64 -3.40 -22.62 -14.81
CA VAL A 64 -3.08 -23.93 -14.22
C VAL A 64 -1.56 -24.12 -14.16
N TRP A 65 -0.86 -23.86 -15.27
CA TRP A 65 0.59 -23.91 -15.33
C TRP A 65 1.25 -23.00 -14.31
N ASN A 66 0.81 -21.74 -14.20
CA ASN A 66 1.37 -20.79 -13.23
C ASN A 66 1.18 -21.23 -11.78
N ILE A 67 0.04 -21.86 -11.45
CA ILE A 67 -0.21 -22.43 -10.11
C ILE A 67 0.77 -23.57 -9.84
N ILE A 68 0.91 -24.51 -10.77
CA ILE A 68 1.83 -25.66 -10.65
C ILE A 68 3.27 -25.16 -10.51
N GLN A 69 3.71 -24.22 -11.35
CA GLN A 69 5.07 -23.68 -11.30
C GLN A 69 5.37 -22.95 -9.98
N ASN A 70 4.42 -22.16 -9.47
CA ASN A 70 4.58 -21.52 -8.16
C ASN A 70 4.68 -22.54 -7.04
N TYR A 71 3.89 -23.60 -7.09
CA TYR A 71 3.97 -24.72 -6.15
C TYR A 71 5.32 -25.43 -6.22
N LEU A 72 5.81 -25.77 -7.42
CA LEU A 72 7.13 -26.40 -7.59
C LEU A 72 8.27 -25.52 -7.09
N LYS A 73 8.16 -24.19 -7.25
CA LYS A 73 9.19 -23.23 -6.81
C LYS A 73 9.20 -23.01 -5.30
N THR A 74 8.02 -22.92 -4.67
CA THR A 74 7.88 -22.44 -3.28
C THR A 74 7.40 -23.51 -2.30
N GLY A 75 6.86 -24.61 -2.80
CA GLY A 75 6.16 -25.65 -2.01
C GLY A 75 4.81 -25.20 -1.45
N ARG A 76 4.36 -23.97 -1.72
CA ARG A 76 3.14 -23.40 -1.15
C ARG A 76 1.98 -23.50 -2.13
N ILE A 77 0.81 -23.83 -1.60
CA ILE A 77 -0.45 -23.88 -2.37
C ILE A 77 -1.17 -22.53 -2.29
N ASN A 78 -1.14 -21.92 -1.10
CA ASN A 78 -1.77 -20.63 -0.86
C ASN A 78 -0.98 -19.50 -1.49
N LYS A 79 -1.71 -18.53 -2.04
CA LYS A 79 -1.12 -17.28 -2.50
C LYS A 79 -1.04 -16.31 -1.33
N ASP A 80 0.17 -15.87 -1.01
CA ASP A 80 0.33 -14.74 -0.09
C ASP A 80 -0.26 -13.49 -0.77
N HIS A 81 -1.31 -12.93 -0.16
CA HIS A 81 -1.76 -11.60 -0.52
C HIS A 81 -0.73 -10.62 0.01
N GLY A 82 -0.21 -9.75 -0.86
CA GLY A 82 0.79 -8.75 -0.46
C GLY A 82 0.32 -7.99 0.79
N GLY A 83 1.27 -7.69 1.68
CA GLY A 83 1.02 -6.90 2.88
C GLY A 83 1.41 -5.44 2.69
N ARG A 84 1.06 -4.62 3.68
CA ARG A 84 1.65 -3.28 3.82
C ARG A 84 3.17 -3.45 3.93
N ARG A 85 3.91 -2.80 3.03
CA ARG A 85 5.37 -2.77 3.12
C ARG A 85 5.77 -2.14 4.46
N GLN A 86 6.80 -2.68 5.10
CA GLN A 86 7.38 -2.12 6.32
C GLN A 86 7.71 -0.65 6.06
N ASN A 87 7.26 0.26 6.93
CA ASN A 87 7.55 1.69 6.81
C ASN A 87 9.07 1.93 7.02
N GLU A 88 9.60 3.04 6.51
CA GLU A 88 11.00 3.49 6.70
C GLU A 88 11.37 3.78 8.17
N VAL A 89 10.43 3.60 9.10
CA VAL A 89 10.63 3.82 10.53
C VAL A 89 11.31 2.59 11.13
N ASN A 90 12.63 2.70 11.34
CA ASN A 90 13.44 1.72 12.06
C ASN A 90 13.37 1.96 13.58
N ASP A 91 13.76 0.96 14.37
CA ASP A 91 13.79 1.03 15.84
C ASP A 91 14.69 2.17 16.35
N ASN A 92 15.75 2.50 15.62
CA ASN A 92 16.62 3.65 15.94
C ASN A 92 15.85 4.98 15.91
N ILE A 93 14.97 5.16 14.92
CA ILE A 93 14.13 6.35 14.81
C ILE A 93 13.11 6.38 15.94
N LEU A 94 12.52 5.24 16.31
CA LEU A 94 11.57 5.15 17.41
C LEU A 94 12.22 5.53 18.75
N ASN A 95 13.42 5.00 19.01
CA ASN A 95 14.18 5.33 20.21
C ASN A 95 14.52 6.82 20.25
N PHE A 96 14.95 7.40 19.13
CA PHE A 96 15.25 8.84 19.06
C PHE A 96 14.00 9.70 19.32
N ILE A 97 12.86 9.35 18.73
CA ILE A 97 11.59 10.08 18.99
C ILE A 97 11.23 9.98 20.47
N ARG A 98 11.36 8.79 21.08
CA ARG A 98 11.08 8.58 22.50
C ARG A 98 12.00 9.43 23.38
N GLU A 99 13.31 9.41 23.14
CA GLU A 99 14.28 10.21 23.89
C GLU A 99 13.95 11.71 23.81
N LYS A 100 13.60 12.23 22.62
CA LYS A 100 13.25 13.64 22.46
C LYS A 100 11.95 14.03 23.15
N GLU A 101 10.95 13.16 23.12
CA GLU A 101 9.70 13.39 23.83
C GLU A 101 9.87 13.34 25.36
N ASP A 102 10.69 12.40 25.84
CA ASP A 102 10.99 12.27 27.27
C ASP A 102 11.86 13.45 27.79
N GLU A 103 12.72 14.02 26.95
CA GLU A 103 13.50 15.23 27.23
C GLU A 103 12.64 16.50 27.23
N ASP A 104 11.81 16.70 26.21
CA ASP A 104 10.96 17.88 26.05
C ASP A 104 9.62 17.54 25.37
N CYS A 105 8.62 17.25 26.21
CA CYS A 105 7.24 16.99 25.77
C CYS A 105 6.48 18.22 25.22
N SER A 106 7.12 19.40 25.14
CA SER A 106 6.52 20.57 24.50
C SER A 106 6.78 20.64 22.99
N LEU A 107 7.62 19.74 22.48
CA LEU A 107 7.98 19.69 21.07
C LEU A 107 6.78 19.34 20.19
N THR A 108 6.61 20.09 19.12
CA THR A 108 5.64 19.79 18.07
C THR A 108 6.17 18.69 17.15
N LEU A 109 5.26 17.98 16.49
CA LEU A 109 5.59 16.95 15.49
C LEU A 109 6.53 17.47 14.38
N ASN A 110 6.38 18.74 13.97
CA ASN A 110 7.24 19.35 12.97
C ASN A 110 8.65 19.60 13.51
N GLN A 111 8.79 20.02 14.77
CA GLN A 111 10.11 20.18 15.39
C GLN A 111 10.81 18.83 15.53
N ILE A 112 10.09 17.79 15.95
CA ILE A 112 10.62 16.42 16.00
C ILE A 112 11.06 15.96 14.61
N SER A 113 10.28 16.25 13.55
CA SER A 113 10.69 15.96 12.18
C SER A 113 12.00 16.65 11.78
N HIS A 114 12.19 17.90 12.16
CA HIS A 114 13.43 18.63 11.88
C HIS A 114 14.62 18.01 12.62
N LEU A 115 14.44 17.64 13.90
CA LEU A 115 15.48 16.99 14.69
C LEU A 115 15.89 15.63 14.09
N ILE A 116 14.93 14.83 13.60
CA ILE A 116 15.21 13.56 12.93
C ILE A 116 15.98 13.79 11.63
N LEU A 117 15.62 14.82 10.85
CA LEU A 117 16.34 15.17 9.64
C LEU A 117 17.79 15.57 9.95
N GLU A 118 18.01 16.40 10.96
CA GLU A 118 19.35 16.87 11.34
C GLU A 118 20.25 15.76 11.90
N ASN A 119 19.70 14.88 12.74
CA ASN A 119 20.51 13.88 13.45
C ASN A 119 20.62 12.55 12.70
N LEU A 120 19.57 12.14 11.99
CA LEU A 120 19.48 10.83 11.35
C LEU A 120 19.47 10.93 9.82
N ASN A 121 19.41 12.13 9.25
CA ASN A 121 19.35 12.38 7.80
C ASN A 121 18.16 11.67 7.12
N VAL A 122 17.04 11.54 7.85
CA VAL A 122 15.80 10.94 7.37
C VAL A 122 14.69 11.97 7.45
N THR A 123 13.91 12.11 6.37
CA THR A 123 12.74 12.99 6.36
C THR A 123 11.49 12.19 6.70
N LEU A 124 10.78 12.56 7.75
CA LEU A 124 9.51 11.93 8.13
C LEU A 124 8.38 12.96 8.10
N ALA A 125 7.24 12.60 7.52
CA ALA A 125 6.06 13.43 7.63
C ALA A 125 5.54 13.45 9.09
N ALA A 126 4.91 14.54 9.52
CA ALA A 126 4.29 14.65 10.84
C ALA A 126 3.29 13.52 11.12
N SER A 127 2.54 13.07 10.10
CA SER A 127 1.63 11.92 10.23
C SER A 127 2.36 10.60 10.47
N THR A 128 3.57 10.43 9.92
CA THR A 128 4.42 9.26 10.20
C THR A 128 4.90 9.28 11.65
N ILE A 129 5.31 10.44 12.15
CA ILE A 129 5.74 10.61 13.54
C ILE A 129 4.57 10.38 14.50
N HIS A 130 3.38 10.89 14.19
CA HIS A 130 2.16 10.58 14.95
C HIS A 130 1.90 9.07 15.03
N ASN A 131 1.97 8.37 13.89
CA ASN A 131 1.84 6.90 13.88
C ASN A 131 2.95 6.20 14.69
N CYS A 132 4.12 6.80 14.85
CA CYS A 132 5.17 6.28 15.73
C CYS A 132 4.74 6.38 17.20
N PHE A 133 4.19 7.52 17.62
CA PHE A 133 3.64 7.69 18.96
C PHE A 133 2.52 6.68 19.25
N ASP A 134 1.61 6.47 18.30
CA ASP A 134 0.53 5.47 18.42
C ASP A 134 1.10 4.06 18.67
N LYS A 135 2.18 3.68 17.96
CA LYS A 135 2.86 2.39 18.16
C LYS A 135 3.58 2.28 19.49
N MET A 136 4.14 3.38 19.99
CA MET A 136 4.81 3.43 21.29
C MET A 136 3.84 3.56 22.47
N LEU A 137 2.53 3.67 22.20
CA LEU A 137 1.45 3.93 23.17
C LEU A 137 1.60 5.30 23.88
N TYR A 138 2.21 6.26 23.21
CA TYR A 138 2.32 7.65 23.69
C TYR A 138 1.11 8.46 23.22
N SER A 139 0.63 9.36 24.09
CA SER A 139 -0.41 10.32 23.75
C SER A 139 0.14 11.72 23.94
N LEU A 140 0.24 12.47 22.84
CA LEU A 140 0.60 13.88 22.86
C LEU A 140 -0.58 14.66 23.45
N LYS A 141 -0.49 15.02 24.72
CA LYS A 141 -1.48 15.89 25.38
C LYS A 141 -0.98 17.32 25.32
N ASN A 142 -1.87 18.22 24.93
CA ASN A 142 -1.55 19.62 24.86
C ASN A 142 -1.42 20.18 26.29
N ILE A 143 -0.21 20.57 26.69
CA ILE A 143 0.04 21.20 27.98
C ILE A 143 -0.40 22.66 27.86
N LEU A 144 -1.64 22.94 28.26
CA LEU A 144 -2.12 24.31 28.41
C LEU A 144 -1.50 24.92 29.66
N TYR A 145 -0.47 25.74 29.47
CA TYR A 145 0.00 26.63 30.53
C TYR A 145 -1.09 27.65 30.82
N LEU A 146 -1.81 27.47 31.93
CA LEU A 146 -2.84 28.40 32.36
C LEU A 146 -2.18 29.73 32.74
N PRO A 147 -2.37 30.82 31.98
CA PRO A 147 -1.82 32.10 32.35
C PRO A 147 -2.64 32.64 33.52
N ILE A 148 -1.94 33.00 34.61
CA ILE A 148 -2.46 33.71 35.80
C ILE A 148 -3.33 32.83 36.72
N ARG A 149 -2.98 32.83 38.00
CA ARG A 149 -3.83 32.28 39.08
C ARG A 149 -5.24 32.84 38.94
N ARG A 150 -6.25 31.96 38.82
CA ARG A 150 -7.68 32.33 38.77
C ARG A 150 -8.10 33.34 39.85
N ASN A 151 -7.46 33.29 41.03
CA ASN A 151 -7.63 34.23 42.13
C ASN A 151 -6.42 35.17 42.22
N TYR A 152 -6.44 36.26 41.47
CA TYR A 152 -5.53 37.39 41.65
C TYR A 152 -6.33 38.56 42.22
N GLU A 153 -5.69 39.43 42.98
CA GLU A 153 -6.33 40.55 43.67
C GLU A 153 -7.25 41.37 42.73
N HIS A 154 -6.81 41.61 41.49
CA HIS A 154 -7.60 42.33 40.49
C HIS A 154 -8.84 41.55 40.00
N THR A 155 -8.75 40.23 39.80
CA THR A 155 -9.89 39.42 39.34
C THR A 155 -10.94 39.24 40.42
N ILE A 156 -10.53 39.23 41.71
CA ILE A 156 -11.44 39.20 42.86
C ILE A 156 -12.21 40.53 42.97
N ARG A 157 -11.50 41.66 42.85
CA ARG A 157 -12.12 43.01 42.90
C ARG A 157 -13.15 43.22 41.80
N ILE A 158 -12.87 42.78 40.57
CA ILE A 158 -13.82 42.84 39.46
C ILE A 158 -15.10 42.05 39.80
N ARG A 159 -14.95 40.84 40.34
CA ARG A 159 -16.11 39.98 40.68
C ARG A 159 -16.99 40.59 41.78
N ASN A 160 -16.38 41.23 42.78
CA ASN A 160 -17.13 41.88 43.86
C ASN A 160 -17.76 43.22 43.45
N GLY A 161 -17.27 43.87 42.38
CA GLY A 161 -17.82 45.12 41.87
C GLY A 161 -19.10 44.98 41.04
N PHE A 162 -19.45 43.75 40.64
CA PHE A 162 -20.69 43.43 39.91
C PHE A 162 -21.77 42.79 40.81
N ALA A 163 -21.55 42.73 42.12
CA ALA A 163 -22.52 42.27 43.11
C ALA A 163 -23.31 43.45 43.69
#